data_AF-A0A1S2PAM3-F1
#
_entry.id   AF-A0A1S2PAM3-F1
#
_cell.length_a   1.000
_cell.length_b   1.000
_cell.length_c   1.000
_cell.angle_alpha   90.00
_cell.angle_beta   90.00
_cell.angle_gamma   90.00
#
_symmetry.space_group_name_H-M   'P 1'
#
loop_
_entity.id
_entity.type
_entity.pdbx_description
1 polymer ?
#
loop_
_entity_poly.entity_id
_entity_poly.type
_entity_poly.pdbx_seq_one_letter_code
_entity_poly.pdbx_strand_id
1 'polypeptide(L)'
;MNGERAGRQLALIAQTPAASRRQGIPLRLRGGWAVDFFLGEVTREHGDIDRFAWTRDAVRLAELLRGLGYTPVPGPPPDLQLDFVRDTLDSSFTFVDRDAARCLRVGREGPCS
;
A
#
# COMPACT_ATOMS: atom_id res chain seq x y z
N MET A 1 -19.78 15.95 6.15
CA MET A 1 -19.56 14.68 5.44
C MET A 1 -18.11 14.40 5.04
N ASN A 2 -17.18 15.37 5.15
CA ASN A 2 -15.78 15.20 4.71
C ASN A 2 -14.92 14.35 5.68
N GLY A 3 -15.06 14.53 7.00
CA GLY A 3 -14.26 13.81 8.01
C GLY A 3 -14.55 12.31 8.15
N GLU A 4 -15.72 11.82 7.72
CA GLU A 4 -16.08 10.40 7.86
C GLU A 4 -15.21 9.50 6.98
N ARG A 5 -15.02 9.86 5.70
CA ARG A 5 -14.15 9.12 4.79
C ARG A 5 -12.72 9.09 5.30
N ALA A 6 -12.20 10.25 5.69
CA ALA A 6 -10.85 10.38 6.25
C ALA A 6 -10.68 9.52 7.52
N GLY A 7 -11.67 9.49 8.41
CA GLY A 7 -11.66 8.65 9.61
C GLY A 7 -11.60 7.15 9.29
N ARG A 8 -12.38 6.69 8.30
CA ARG A 8 -12.34 5.29 7.84
C ARG A 8 -11.01 4.94 7.17
N GLN A 9 -10.46 5.86 6.36
CA GLN A 9 -9.14 5.69 5.75
C GLN A 9 -8.03 5.63 6.80
N LEU A 10 -8.05 6.51 7.82
CA LEU A 10 -7.14 6.47 8.96
C LEU A 10 -7.22 5.14 9.72
N ALA A 11 -8.41 4.58 9.90
CA ALA A 11 -8.59 3.27 10.48
C ALA A 11 -7.88 2.17 9.66
N LEU A 12 -7.98 2.19 8.33
CA LEU A 12 -7.26 1.26 7.45
C LEU A 12 -5.74 1.54 7.41
N ILE A 13 -5.32 2.80 7.51
CA ILE A 13 -3.91 3.19 7.63
C ILE A 13 -3.29 2.64 8.92
N ALA A 14 -4.04 2.56 10.00
CA ALA A 14 -3.59 1.96 11.25
C ALA A 14 -3.64 0.42 11.23
N GLN A 15 -4.77 -0.17 10.82
CA GLN A 15 -5.02 -1.61 10.93
C GLN A 15 -4.15 -2.45 9.98
N THR A 16 -4.02 -2.03 8.72
CA THR A 16 -3.36 -2.85 7.68
C THR A 16 -1.87 -3.04 7.96
N PRO A 17 -1.07 -2.00 8.26
CA PRO A 17 0.32 -2.17 8.68
C PRO A 17 0.47 -2.90 10.02
N ALA A 18 -0.47 -2.77 10.95
CA ALA A 18 -0.42 -3.51 12.21
C ALA A 18 -0.58 -5.03 11.96
N ALA A 19 -1.46 -5.43 11.06
CA ALA A 19 -1.60 -6.82 10.64
C ALA A 19 -0.40 -7.33 9.85
N SER A 20 0.11 -6.54 8.91
CA SER A 20 1.27 -6.93 8.08
C SER A 20 2.54 -7.10 8.89
N ARG A 21 2.76 -6.26 9.91
CA ARG A 21 3.90 -6.37 10.84
C ARG A 21 3.92 -7.69 11.60
N ARG A 22 2.76 -8.23 12.00
CA ARG A 22 2.67 -9.56 12.66
C ARG A 22 3.12 -10.71 11.75
N GLN A 23 3.10 -10.49 10.43
CA GLN A 23 3.58 -11.43 9.41
C GLN A 23 4.99 -11.08 8.92
N GLY A 24 5.66 -10.08 9.49
CA GLY A 24 6.97 -9.62 9.01
C GLY A 24 6.95 -8.98 7.62
N ILE A 25 5.80 -8.42 7.19
CA ILE A 25 5.63 -7.74 5.90
C ILE A 25 5.63 -6.22 6.16
N PRO A 26 6.76 -5.52 5.98
CA PRO A 26 6.81 -4.09 6.23
C PRO A 26 6.12 -3.33 5.10
N LEU A 27 5.21 -2.45 5.48
CA LEU A 27 4.58 -1.49 4.57
C LEU A 27 5.09 -0.08 4.87
N ARG A 28 5.12 0.77 3.85
CA ARG A 28 5.42 2.20 3.97
C ARG A 28 4.32 3.01 3.32
N LEU A 29 3.80 4.00 4.02
CA LEU A 29 2.80 4.92 3.46
C LEU A 29 3.45 5.78 2.36
N ARG A 30 2.72 6.04 1.29
CA ARG A 30 3.12 6.97 0.23
C ARG A 30 1.92 7.82 -0.23
N GLY A 31 2.10 8.64 -1.26
CA GLY A 31 1.01 9.42 -1.85
C GLY A 31 0.49 10.52 -0.91
N GLY A 32 -0.75 10.94 -1.12
CA GLY A 32 -1.35 12.07 -0.39
C GLY A 32 -1.35 11.91 1.13
N TRP A 33 -1.68 10.71 1.60
CA TRP A 33 -1.67 10.42 3.05
C TRP A 33 -0.28 10.54 3.67
N ALA A 34 0.80 10.20 2.95
CA ALA A 34 2.15 10.38 3.49
C ALA A 34 2.50 11.86 3.71
N VAL A 35 2.00 12.75 2.85
CA VAL A 35 2.17 14.20 3.00
C VAL A 35 1.43 14.70 4.23
N ASP A 36 0.17 14.31 4.41
CA ASP A 36 -0.62 14.72 5.59
C ASP A 36 -0.03 14.21 6.90
N PHE A 37 0.49 12.97 6.92
CA PHE A 37 1.22 12.46 8.10
C PHE A 37 2.52 13.22 8.37
N PHE A 38 3.19 13.72 7.32
CA PHE A 38 4.38 14.55 7.48
C PHE A 38 4.02 15.96 8.00
N LEU A 39 2.92 16.54 7.53
CA LEU A 39 2.44 17.85 7.98
C LEU A 39 1.76 17.82 9.35
N GLY A 40 1.28 16.65 9.79
CA GLY A 40 0.60 16.47 11.07
C GLY A 40 -0.87 16.86 11.06
N GLU A 41 -1.43 17.17 9.89
CA GLU A 41 -2.84 17.54 9.71
C GLU A 41 -3.40 16.98 8.39
N VAL A 42 -4.71 16.75 8.36
CA VAL A 42 -5.40 16.33 7.13
C VAL A 42 -5.65 17.56 6.28
N THR A 43 -4.94 17.69 5.16
CA THR A 43 -4.94 18.91 4.34
C THR A 43 -6.02 18.91 3.25
N ARG A 44 -6.48 17.72 2.84
CA ARG A 44 -7.49 17.54 1.80
C ARG A 44 -8.16 16.18 1.88
N GLU A 45 -9.20 15.99 1.06
CA GLU A 45 -9.74 14.66 0.79
C GLU A 45 -8.75 13.81 -0.01
N HIS A 46 -8.66 12.52 0.33
CA HIS A 46 -7.85 11.53 -0.39
C HIS A 46 -8.74 10.49 -1.05
N GLY A 47 -8.45 10.19 -2.32
CA GLY A 47 -9.16 9.17 -3.08
C GLY A 47 -8.87 7.75 -2.59
N ASP A 48 -7.61 7.51 -2.25
CA ASP A 48 -7.03 6.18 -2.05
C ASP A 48 -6.08 6.15 -0.84
N ILE A 49 -5.53 4.97 -0.57
CA ILE A 49 -4.48 4.76 0.42
C ILE A 49 -3.31 4.00 -0.23
N ASP A 50 -2.27 4.75 -0.58
CA ASP A 50 -1.11 4.19 -1.25
C ASP A 50 -0.02 3.72 -0.29
N ARG A 51 0.59 2.56 -0.59
CA ARG A 51 1.73 2.02 0.15
C ARG A 51 2.79 1.45 -0.77
N PHE A 52 4.04 1.48 -0.31
CA PHE A 52 5.10 0.61 -0.82
C PHE A 52 5.14 -0.71 -0.05
N ALA A 53 5.40 -1.80 -0.77
CA ALA A 53 5.64 -3.14 -0.25
C ALA A 53 6.85 -3.77 -0.96
N TRP A 54 7.50 -4.77 -0.36
CA TRP A 54 8.55 -5.50 -1.05
C TRP A 54 7.97 -6.47 -2.07
N THR A 55 8.58 -6.57 -3.25
CA THR A 55 8.18 -7.53 -4.30
C THR A 55 8.18 -8.98 -3.78
N ARG A 56 9.15 -9.35 -2.94
CA ARG A 56 9.23 -10.70 -2.33
C ARG A 56 8.03 -11.06 -1.42
N ASP A 57 7.30 -10.06 -0.93
CA ASP A 57 6.16 -10.24 -0.05
C ASP A 57 4.82 -10.21 -0.80
N ALA A 58 4.82 -10.04 -2.13
CA ALA A 58 3.61 -9.83 -2.94
C ALA A 58 2.51 -10.87 -2.70
N VAL A 59 2.85 -12.17 -2.80
CA VAL A 59 1.89 -13.27 -2.62
C VAL A 59 1.34 -13.28 -1.19
N ARG A 60 2.23 -13.21 -0.19
CA ARG A 60 1.86 -13.22 1.24
C ARG A 60 1.01 -12.00 1.61
N LEU A 61 1.29 -10.85 1.01
CA LEU A 61 0.53 -9.62 1.19
C LEU A 61 -0.87 -9.76 0.58
N ALA A 62 -0.99 -10.32 -0.63
CA ALA A 62 -2.29 -10.55 -1.27
C ALA A 62 -3.19 -11.47 -0.44
N GLU A 63 -2.63 -12.57 0.08
CA GLU A 63 -3.34 -13.50 0.98
C GLU A 63 -3.78 -12.82 2.27
N LEU A 64 -2.88 -12.07 2.91
CA LEU A 64 -3.19 -11.31 4.12
C LEU A 64 -4.32 -10.32 3.87
N LEU A 65 -4.27 -9.56 2.78
CA LEU A 65 -5.29 -8.56 2.45
C LEU A 65 -6.66 -9.21 2.24
N ARG A 66 -6.72 -10.34 1.51
CA ARG A 66 -7.96 -11.12 1.36
C ARG A 66 -8.49 -11.59 2.71
N GLY A 67 -7.63 -12.08 3.60
CA GLY A 67 -8.01 -12.47 4.96
C GLY A 67 -8.51 -11.32 5.84
N LEU A 68 -8.13 -10.08 5.51
CA LEU A 68 -8.61 -8.85 6.16
C LEU A 68 -9.89 -8.29 5.52
N GLY A 69 -10.50 -9.00 4.57
CA GLY A 69 -11.74 -8.59 3.89
C GLY A 69 -11.53 -7.62 2.73
N TYR A 70 -10.30 -7.48 2.22
CA TYR A 70 -10.06 -6.74 0.98
C TYR A 70 -10.41 -7.59 -0.25
N THR A 71 -11.03 -6.96 -1.23
CA THR A 71 -11.34 -7.56 -2.53
C THR A 71 -10.34 -7.05 -3.58
N PRO A 72 -9.67 -7.94 -4.35
CA PRO A 72 -8.75 -7.50 -5.39
C PRO A 72 -9.49 -6.78 -6.51
N VAL A 73 -8.88 -5.75 -7.06
CA VAL A 73 -9.38 -5.00 -8.20
C VAL A 73 -8.43 -5.23 -9.39
N PRO A 74 -8.94 -5.39 -10.62
CA PRO A 74 -8.07 -5.39 -11.79
C PRO A 74 -7.24 -4.10 -11.83
N GLY A 75 -5.93 -4.23 -12.01
CA GLY A 75 -5.01 -3.12 -11.93
C GLY A 75 -3.79 -3.34 -12.83
N PRO A 76 -2.69 -2.61 -12.59
CA PRO A 76 -1.40 -2.85 -13.23
C PRO A 76 -0.95 -4.30 -13.09
N PRO A 77 0.07 -4.73 -13.86
CA PRO A 77 0.67 -6.05 -13.70
C PRO A 77 0.91 -6.42 -12.21
N PRO A 78 0.47 -7.61 -11.75
CA PRO A 78 0.54 -8.00 -10.33
C PRO A 78 1.96 -8.09 -9.76
N ASP A 79 2.99 -8.03 -10.59
CA ASP A 79 4.40 -7.96 -10.22
C ASP A 79 4.89 -6.52 -10.00
N LEU A 80 4.11 -5.51 -10.39
CA LEU A 80 4.37 -4.09 -10.17
C LEU A 80 3.54 -3.50 -9.02
N GLN A 81 2.27 -3.90 -8.93
CA GLN A 81 1.35 -3.38 -7.92
C GLN A 81 0.21 -4.34 -7.64
N LEU A 82 -0.32 -4.28 -6.42
CA LEU A 82 -1.62 -4.85 -6.09
C LEU A 82 -2.62 -3.74 -5.75
N ASP A 83 -3.81 -3.83 -6.32
CA ASP A 83 -4.92 -2.93 -6.03
C ASP A 83 -6.05 -3.71 -5.37
N PHE A 84 -6.57 -3.14 -4.29
CA PHE A 84 -7.61 -3.74 -3.48
C PHE A 84 -8.60 -2.69 -2.99
N VAL A 85 -9.85 -3.09 -2.84
CA VAL A 85 -10.91 -2.29 -2.20
C VAL A 85 -11.35 -2.94 -0.89
N ARG A 86 -11.59 -2.13 0.13
CA ARG A 86 -12.26 -2.54 1.38
C ARG A 86 -13.18 -1.43 1.85
N ASP A 87 -14.44 -1.77 2.15
CA ASP A 87 -15.45 -0.81 2.63
C ASP A 87 -15.56 0.44 1.72
N THR A 88 -15.54 0.22 0.40
CA THR A 88 -15.51 1.25 -0.67
C THR A 88 -14.29 2.18 -0.66
N LEU A 89 -13.21 1.81 0.02
CA LEU A 89 -11.95 2.56 0.05
C LEU A 89 -10.87 1.81 -0.72
N ASP A 90 -10.27 2.49 -1.69
CA ASP A 90 -9.18 1.97 -2.51
C ASP A 90 -7.86 1.94 -1.73
N SER A 91 -7.08 0.89 -1.93
CA SER A 91 -5.74 0.71 -1.39
C SER A 91 -4.82 0.09 -2.42
N SER A 92 -3.73 0.79 -2.71
CA SER A 92 -2.75 0.41 -3.72
C SER A 92 -1.42 0.08 -3.06
N PHE A 93 -0.78 -1.01 -3.48
CA PHE A 93 0.46 -1.53 -2.91
C PHE A 93 1.50 -1.67 -4.02
N THR A 94 2.26 -0.59 -4.25
CA THR A 94 3.31 -0.54 -5.26
C THR A 94 4.53 -1.32 -4.77
N PHE A 95 5.07 -2.22 -5.61
CA PHE A 95 6.20 -3.05 -5.22
C PHE A 95 7.54 -2.36 -5.44
N VAL A 96 8.42 -2.58 -4.48
CA VAL A 96 9.83 -2.20 -4.56
C VAL A 96 10.75 -3.39 -4.34
N ASP A 97 11.92 -3.34 -4.96
CA ASP A 97 12.98 -4.32 -4.79
C ASP A 97 14.34 -3.64 -4.65
N ARG A 98 15.37 -4.41 -4.30
CA ARG A 98 16.78 -3.97 -4.35
C ARG A 98 17.52 -4.70 -5.47
N ASP A 99 18.37 -4.01 -6.23
CA ASP A 99 19.37 -4.73 -7.04
C ASP A 99 20.45 -5.37 -6.19
N ALA A 100 21.28 -6.15 -6.88
CA ALA A 100 22.65 -6.48 -6.50
C ALA A 100 23.45 -5.28 -5.95
N ALA A 101 23.24 -4.05 -6.45
CA ALA A 101 23.90 -2.83 -5.96
C ALA A 101 23.21 -2.18 -4.73
N ARG A 102 22.13 -2.79 -4.22
CA ARG A 102 21.29 -2.34 -3.08
C ARG A 102 20.49 -1.05 -3.32
N CYS A 103 20.44 -0.56 -4.54
CA CYS A 103 19.57 0.55 -4.95
C CYS A 103 18.10 0.11 -4.93
N LEU A 104 17.22 0.99 -4.45
CA LEU A 104 15.77 0.76 -4.45
C LEU A 104 15.20 0.96 -5.85
N ARG A 105 14.32 0.07 -6.28
CA ARG A 105 13.62 0.14 -7.57
C ARG A 105 12.14 -0.10 -7.39
N VAL A 106 11.33 0.46 -8.27
CA VAL A 106 9.89 0.22 -8.34
C VAL A 106 9.64 -0.84 -9.42
N GLY A 107 8.94 -1.92 -9.07
CA GLY A 107 8.60 -3.00 -9.99
C GLY A 107 9.76 -3.95 -10.39
N ARG A 108 9.51 -4.79 -11.40
CA ARG A 108 10.46 -5.74 -12.00
C ARG A 108 10.58 -5.53 -13.53
N GLU A 109 11.34 -4.54 -13.99
CA GLU A 109 11.81 -4.49 -15.39
C GLU A 109 13.23 -3.92 -15.55
N GLY A 110 14.04 -4.57 -16.40
CA GLY A 110 15.29 -4.09 -17.01
C GLY A 110 16.61 -4.66 -16.47
N PRO A 111 17.49 -5.29 -17.30
CA PRO A 111 18.81 -5.72 -16.86
C PRO A 111 19.69 -4.51 -16.49
N CYS A 112 20.62 -4.73 -15.54
CA CYS A 112 21.74 -3.82 -15.35
C CYS A 112 22.52 -3.75 -16.67
N SER A 113 22.53 -2.57 -17.29
CA SER A 113 23.57 -2.16 -18.24
C SER A 113 24.94 -2.18 -17.58
#